data_AF-A0A1F6HP65-F1
#
_entry.id   AF-A0A1F6HP65-F1
#
_cell.length_a   1.000
_cell.length_b   1.000
_cell.length_c   1.000
_cell.angle_alpha   90.00
_cell.angle_beta   90.00
_cell.angle_gamma   90.00
#
_symmetry.space_group_name_H-M   'P 1'
#
loop_
_entity.id
_entity.type
_entity.pdbx_description
1 polymer ?
#
loop_
_entity_poly.entity_id
_entity_poly.type
_entity_poly.pdbx_seq_one_letter_code
_entity_poly.pdbx_strand_id
1 'polypeptide(L)'
;MDNPDKESIAKDQPKTENPVENSAASSIHPHTQKFYMLLIILGVIFLASIFLAGLYFIGSRTTVNQQKQTANKVSPTPDLNREPTGSTTTANWKTYNGDTFSFKYPSKWIEETSSLEKSDSNNIEVIGLRINTSVFGVRYKNISFEKSISSNSNIKYKPIIIGGNEAFFYEVKGDTNGPLPEGYSIITIIVKGVRDTSYSIFFNGDRKEFPDSLIDQILSTFKFLD
;
A
#
# COMPACT_ATOMS: atom_id res chain seq x y z
N MET A 1 -22.76 25.04 -45.28
CA MET A 1 -24.17 24.66 -45.07
C MET A 1 -24.60 25.34 -43.81
N ASP A 2 -24.89 26.62 -43.98
CA ASP A 2 -25.29 27.56 -42.94
C ASP A 2 -26.81 27.47 -42.77
N ASN A 3 -27.26 27.41 -41.53
CA ASN A 3 -28.67 27.53 -41.19
C ASN A 3 -28.81 28.54 -40.05
N PRO A 4 -29.16 29.80 -40.35
CA PRO A 4 -29.59 30.74 -39.34
C PRO A 4 -31.12 30.79 -39.29
N ASP A 5 -31.61 31.32 -38.16
CA ASP A 5 -32.89 32.03 -37.97
C ASP A 5 -33.85 31.42 -36.95
N LYS A 6 -34.40 32.39 -36.19
CA LYS A 6 -35.67 32.42 -35.44
C LYS A 6 -35.62 32.07 -33.95
N GLU A 7 -36.23 32.83 -33.05
CA GLU A 7 -36.96 34.10 -33.14
C GLU A 7 -37.07 34.66 -31.71
N SER A 8 -36.94 35.97 -31.59
CA SER A 8 -37.20 36.77 -30.38
C SER A 8 -38.66 37.21 -30.39
N ILE A 9 -39.41 36.99 -29.30
CA ILE A 9 -40.61 37.77 -29.00
C ILE A 9 -40.66 38.06 -27.50
N ALA A 10 -40.70 39.37 -27.20
CA ALA A 10 -40.95 39.97 -25.90
C ALA A 10 -42.39 40.52 -25.83
N LYS A 11 -42.81 40.88 -24.60
CA LYS A 11 -44.04 41.60 -24.16
C LYS A 11 -45.25 40.68 -23.88
N ASP A 12 -46.10 40.89 -22.87
CA ASP A 12 -46.57 42.12 -22.22
C ASP A 12 -46.96 41.88 -20.74
N GLN A 13 -46.85 42.92 -19.91
CA GLN A 13 -47.58 43.04 -18.65
C GLN A 13 -49.02 43.49 -18.91
N PRO A 14 -49.96 43.15 -18.00
CA PRO A 14 -50.93 44.13 -17.58
C PRO A 14 -51.02 44.30 -16.05
N LYS A 15 -51.62 45.43 -15.71
CA LYS A 15 -51.60 46.20 -14.47
C LYS A 15 -52.87 45.94 -13.64
N THR A 16 -52.72 46.05 -12.31
CA THR A 16 -53.72 46.44 -11.27
C THR A 16 -55.06 45.69 -11.16
N GLU A 17 -55.37 45.21 -9.96
CA GLU A 17 -56.37 45.81 -9.04
C GLU A 17 -56.46 45.00 -7.72
N ASN A 18 -56.30 45.69 -6.59
CA ASN A 18 -56.90 45.31 -5.29
C ASN A 18 -58.39 45.73 -5.34
N PRO A 19 -59.37 45.16 -4.57
CA PRO A 19 -59.29 45.12 -3.10
C PRO A 19 -60.16 44.05 -2.35
N VAL A 20 -60.13 44.18 -1.01
CA VAL A 20 -61.14 43.80 0.02
C VAL A 20 -61.04 42.39 0.63
N GLU A 21 -60.38 42.38 1.80
CA GLU A 21 -60.94 41.98 3.10
C GLU A 21 -61.80 40.70 3.18
N ASN A 22 -61.26 39.67 3.85
CA ASN A 22 -62.10 38.91 4.77
C ASN A 22 -61.26 38.44 5.96
N SER A 23 -61.51 39.10 7.09
CA SER A 23 -60.93 38.79 8.40
C SER A 23 -61.67 37.59 8.98
N ALA A 24 -61.05 36.41 8.89
CA ALA A 24 -61.45 35.25 9.68
C ALA A 24 -60.39 35.04 10.76
N ALA A 25 -60.78 35.28 12.01
CA ALA A 25 -59.97 35.01 13.19
C ALA A 25 -59.65 33.51 13.27
N SER A 26 -58.44 33.12 12.86
CA SER A 26 -57.89 31.82 13.27
C SER A 26 -57.47 31.93 14.72
N SER A 27 -58.24 31.29 15.60
CA SER A 27 -57.82 31.06 16.97
C SER A 27 -56.49 30.32 16.93
N ILE A 28 -55.45 30.97 17.46
CA ILE A 28 -54.19 30.29 17.74
C ILE A 28 -54.52 29.34 18.89
N HIS A 29 -54.82 28.08 18.51
CA HIS A 29 -54.86 26.97 19.43
C HIS A 29 -53.59 27.06 20.30
N PRO A 30 -53.68 26.99 21.64
CA PRO A 30 -52.50 26.91 22.49
C PRO A 30 -51.88 25.52 22.27
N HIS A 31 -51.24 25.33 21.12
CA HIS A 31 -50.53 24.14 20.75
C HIS A 31 -49.19 24.18 21.49
N THR A 32 -49.33 23.84 22.78
CA THR A 32 -48.41 22.99 23.53
C THR A 32 -47.03 23.58 23.77
N GLN A 33 -46.90 24.33 24.87
CA GLN A 33 -45.65 24.49 25.60
C GLN A 33 -44.91 23.15 25.79
N LYS A 34 -45.67 22.05 25.94
CA LYS A 34 -45.15 20.68 26.01
C LYS A 34 -44.47 20.21 24.72
N PHE A 35 -44.92 20.65 23.54
CA PHE A 35 -44.29 20.32 22.26
C PHE A 35 -43.00 21.10 22.04
N TYR A 36 -42.97 22.38 22.44
CA TYR A 36 -41.72 23.15 22.44
C TYR A 36 -40.70 22.57 23.42
N MET A 37 -41.12 22.17 24.61
CA MET A 37 -40.25 21.45 25.56
C MET A 37 -39.73 20.14 24.96
N LEU A 38 -40.57 19.37 24.25
CA LEU A 38 -40.15 18.15 23.58
C LEU A 38 -39.10 18.42 22.48
N LEU A 39 -39.30 19.45 21.65
CA LEU A 39 -38.35 19.82 20.60
C LEU A 39 -37.01 20.30 21.18
N ILE A 40 -37.03 21.04 22.29
CA ILE A 40 -35.80 21.45 23.00
C ILE A 40 -35.06 20.23 23.53
N ILE A 41 -35.75 19.27 24.15
CA ILE A 41 -35.14 18.03 24.65
C ILE A 41 -34.52 17.22 23.50
N LEU A 42 -35.24 17.07 22.36
CA LEU A 42 -34.68 16.40 21.18
C LEU A 42 -33.44 17.12 20.63
N GLY A 43 -33.45 18.45 20.60
CA GLY A 43 -32.31 19.25 20.17
C GLY A 43 -31.07 19.03 21.05
N VAL A 44 -31.25 19.00 22.38
CA VAL A 44 -30.14 18.76 23.32
C VAL A 44 -29.58 17.35 23.16
N ILE A 45 -30.43 16.33 23.01
CA ILE A 45 -29.99 14.94 22.78
C ILE A 45 -29.21 14.83 21.46
N PHE A 46 -29.69 15.47 20.40
CA PHE A 46 -29.01 15.48 19.11
C PHE A 46 -27.61 16.14 19.20
N LEU A 47 -27.49 17.31 19.83
CA LEU A 47 -26.19 17.96 20.05
C LEU A 47 -25.25 17.11 20.91
N ALA A 48 -25.75 16.47 21.97
CA ALA A 48 -24.94 15.60 22.81
C ALA A 48 -24.39 14.40 22.01
N SER A 49 -25.20 13.80 21.14
CA SER A 49 -24.78 12.67 20.30
C SER A 49 -23.66 13.02 19.32
N ILE A 50 -23.70 14.21 18.72
CA ILE A 50 -22.63 14.71 17.83
C ILE A 50 -21.35 14.94 18.63
N PHE A 51 -21.45 15.49 19.85
CA PHE A 51 -20.29 15.74 20.71
C PHE A 51 -19.61 14.44 21.15
N LEU A 52 -20.39 13.43 21.54
CA LEU A 52 -19.91 12.08 21.88
C LEU A 52 -19.24 11.39 20.67
N ALA A 53 -19.85 11.48 19.48
CA ALA A 53 -19.26 10.93 18.25
C ALA A 53 -17.96 11.64 17.87
N GLY A 54 -17.88 12.97 18.03
CA GLY A 54 -16.67 13.75 17.80
C GLY A 54 -15.53 13.37 18.75
N LEU A 55 -15.82 13.18 20.04
CA LEU A 55 -14.85 12.70 21.02
C LEU A 55 -14.35 11.28 20.71
N TYR A 56 -15.25 10.38 20.28
CA TYR A 56 -14.86 9.03 19.86
C TYR A 56 -13.95 9.05 18.61
N PHE A 57 -14.26 9.90 17.63
CA PHE A 57 -13.47 9.98 16.40
C PHE A 57 -12.11 10.68 16.59
N ILE A 58 -12.03 11.65 17.52
CA ILE A 58 -10.77 12.26 17.94
C ILE A 58 -9.95 11.27 18.77
N GLY A 59 -10.55 10.60 19.76
CA GLY A 59 -9.87 9.63 20.63
C GLY A 59 -9.33 8.42 19.88
N SER A 60 -10.08 7.91 18.88
CA SER A 60 -9.67 6.77 18.04
C SER A 60 -8.52 7.10 17.07
N ARG A 61 -8.22 8.39 16.83
CA ARG A 61 -7.04 8.81 16.05
C ARG A 61 -5.78 9.02 16.90
N THR A 62 -5.92 9.10 18.23
CA THR A 62 -4.79 9.42 19.13
C THR A 62 -4.10 8.19 19.74
N THR A 63 -4.58 6.97 19.49
CA THR A 63 -3.99 5.73 20.05
C THR A 63 -3.03 4.98 19.12
N VAL A 64 -2.48 5.64 18.09
CA VAL A 64 -1.43 5.05 17.22
C VAL A 64 -0.11 5.84 17.23
N ASN A 65 -0.03 7.02 17.85
CA ASN A 65 1.17 7.87 17.78
C ASN A 65 1.61 8.48 19.12
N GLN A 66 1.63 7.69 20.21
CA GLN A 66 2.41 8.03 21.40
C GLN A 66 3.14 6.80 21.97
N GLN A 67 4.07 6.28 21.18
CA GLN A 67 5.33 5.85 21.75
C GLN A 67 6.40 6.79 21.20
N LYS A 68 6.60 7.90 21.91
CA LYS A 68 7.79 8.73 21.79
C LYS A 68 8.94 7.87 22.31
N GLN A 69 9.42 6.96 21.47
CA GLN A 69 10.74 6.38 21.67
C GLN A 69 11.71 7.55 21.57
N THR A 70 12.33 7.87 22.69
CA THR A 70 13.68 8.43 22.71
C THR A 70 14.57 7.36 22.09
N ALA A 71 14.54 7.27 20.75
CA ALA A 71 15.49 6.51 20.00
C ALA A 71 16.81 7.24 20.20
N ASN A 72 17.66 6.71 21.09
CA ASN A 72 19.08 6.76 20.81
C ASN A 72 19.22 6.37 19.35
N LYS A 73 19.61 7.33 18.51
CA LYS A 73 20.05 7.12 17.14
C LYS A 73 21.33 6.32 17.24
N VAL A 74 21.21 5.04 17.59
CA VAL A 74 22.19 4.05 17.22
C VAL A 74 21.91 3.86 15.75
N SER A 75 22.61 4.67 14.94
CA SER A 75 22.85 4.29 13.56
C SER A 75 23.29 2.83 13.62
N PRO A 76 22.60 1.87 12.99
CA PRO A 76 23.23 0.60 12.76
C PRO A 76 24.46 0.96 11.94
N THR A 77 25.63 0.95 12.57
CA THR A 77 26.87 0.85 11.83
C THR A 77 26.65 -0.38 10.97
N PRO A 78 26.64 -0.25 9.63
CA PRO A 78 26.59 -1.42 8.78
C PRO A 78 27.70 -2.32 9.28
N ASP A 79 27.38 -3.58 9.56
CA ASP A 79 28.40 -4.58 9.82
C ASP A 79 29.13 -4.79 8.48
N LEU A 80 30.02 -3.85 8.17
CA LEU A 80 30.94 -3.81 7.04
C LEU A 80 31.93 -4.98 7.09
N ASN A 81 31.86 -5.79 8.13
CA ASN A 81 32.74 -6.91 8.39
C ASN A 81 32.05 -8.27 8.36
N ARG A 82 30.88 -8.38 7.71
CA ARG A 82 30.43 -9.68 7.20
C ARG A 82 31.33 -10.06 6.01
N GLU A 83 32.54 -10.50 6.33
CA GLU A 83 33.44 -11.17 5.40
C GLU A 83 32.63 -12.30 4.73
N PRO A 84 32.62 -12.42 3.39
CA PRO A 84 31.85 -13.44 2.69
C PRO A 84 32.26 -14.82 3.22
N THR A 85 31.49 -15.33 4.17
CA THR A 85 31.84 -16.57 4.85
C THR A 85 31.54 -17.69 3.88
N GLY A 86 32.59 -18.18 3.23
CA GLY A 86 32.53 -19.32 2.33
C GLY A 86 32.71 -18.92 0.87
N SER A 87 33.95 -19.10 0.40
CA SER A 87 34.27 -19.29 -1.01
C SER A 87 33.38 -20.40 -1.58
N THR A 88 32.23 -20.00 -2.11
CA THR A 88 31.38 -20.82 -2.97
C THR A 88 31.43 -20.12 -4.30
N THR A 89 32.24 -20.65 -5.20
CA THR A 89 32.57 -20.00 -6.47
C THR A 89 31.29 -19.78 -7.29
N THR A 90 30.85 -18.53 -7.43
CA THR A 90 29.82 -18.12 -8.40
C THR A 90 30.34 -18.18 -9.85
N ALA A 91 31.47 -18.83 -10.09
CA ALA A 91 32.12 -18.94 -11.38
C ALA A 91 31.25 -19.65 -12.42
N ASN A 92 30.48 -20.65 -11.99
CA ASN A 92 29.58 -21.42 -12.86
C ASN A 92 28.14 -20.92 -12.82
N TRP A 93 27.89 -19.71 -12.33
CA TRP A 93 26.54 -19.14 -12.27
C TRP A 93 26.22 -18.42 -13.58
N LYS A 94 24.94 -18.45 -13.96
CA LYS A 94 24.43 -17.60 -15.04
C LYS A 94 24.25 -16.18 -14.51
N THR A 95 24.33 -15.22 -15.42
CA THR A 95 24.04 -13.82 -15.15
C THR A 95 22.75 -13.46 -15.85
N TYR A 96 21.77 -12.98 -15.10
CA TYR A 96 20.64 -12.25 -15.67
C TYR A 96 21.08 -10.81 -15.93
N ASN A 97 20.85 -10.33 -17.15
CA ASN A 97 21.13 -8.95 -17.55
C ASN A 97 19.81 -8.34 -18.03
N GLY A 98 19.14 -7.65 -17.12
CA GLY A 98 17.96 -6.87 -17.38
C GLY A 98 18.28 -5.44 -17.79
N ASP A 99 17.24 -4.66 -18.06
CA ASP A 99 17.37 -3.23 -18.37
C ASP A 99 17.60 -2.41 -17.09
N THR A 100 16.97 -2.82 -15.98
CA THR A 100 16.98 -2.06 -14.71
C THR A 100 17.81 -2.72 -13.61
N PHE A 101 18.10 -4.01 -13.71
CA PHE A 101 18.97 -4.71 -12.77
C PHE A 101 19.69 -5.90 -13.41
N SER A 102 20.78 -6.32 -12.78
CA SER A 102 21.48 -7.56 -13.10
C SER A 102 21.84 -8.31 -11.82
N PHE A 103 21.90 -9.64 -11.90
CA PHE A 103 22.31 -10.49 -10.79
C PHE A 103 22.78 -11.85 -11.33
N LYS A 104 23.46 -12.62 -10.48
CA LYS A 104 23.85 -13.99 -10.81
C LYS A 104 22.96 -15.01 -10.10
N TYR A 105 22.76 -16.15 -10.74
CA TYR A 105 21.98 -17.26 -10.19
C TYR A 105 22.55 -18.64 -10.59
N PRO A 106 22.25 -19.71 -9.82
CA PRO A 106 22.71 -21.06 -10.15
C PRO A 106 22.26 -21.52 -11.54
N SER A 107 23.19 -22.02 -12.36
CA SER A 107 22.93 -22.41 -13.76
C SER A 107 21.86 -23.49 -13.97
N LYS A 108 21.54 -24.25 -12.91
CA LYS A 108 20.50 -25.29 -12.91
C LYS A 108 19.07 -24.75 -12.83
N TRP A 109 18.88 -23.47 -12.55
CA TRP A 109 17.55 -22.85 -12.50
C TRP A 109 17.01 -22.64 -13.92
N ILE A 110 15.69 -22.75 -14.06
CA ILE A 110 15.00 -22.67 -15.35
C ILE A 110 14.23 -21.35 -15.40
N GLU A 111 14.42 -20.58 -16.47
CA GLU A 111 13.68 -19.33 -16.67
C GLU A 111 12.20 -19.62 -16.93
N GLU A 112 11.32 -18.91 -16.21
CA GLU A 112 9.85 -19.08 -16.27
C GLU A 112 9.11 -17.74 -16.21
N THR A 113 9.71 -16.69 -16.78
CA THR A 113 9.22 -15.30 -16.72
C THR A 113 7.75 -15.14 -17.13
N SER A 114 7.32 -15.85 -18.17
CA SER A 114 5.96 -15.77 -18.73
C SER A 114 4.84 -16.10 -17.75
N SER A 115 5.13 -16.86 -16.70
CA SER A 115 4.17 -17.21 -15.64
C SER A 115 3.93 -16.07 -14.65
N LEU A 116 4.88 -15.14 -14.51
CA LEU A 116 4.84 -14.03 -13.56
C LEU A 116 4.36 -12.70 -14.17
N GLU A 117 4.47 -12.54 -15.49
CA GLU A 117 4.13 -11.30 -16.20
C GLU A 117 2.64 -10.95 -16.13
N LYS A 118 1.75 -11.92 -15.95
CA LYS A 118 0.28 -11.72 -16.08
C LYS A 118 -0.39 -10.87 -15.00
N SER A 119 0.35 -10.34 -14.01
CA SER A 119 -0.26 -9.97 -12.72
C SER A 119 -0.39 -8.47 -12.42
N ASP A 120 0.31 -7.54 -13.08
CA ASP A 120 0.26 -6.12 -12.67
C ASP A 120 0.73 -5.20 -13.81
N SER A 121 -0.12 -4.27 -14.25
CA SER A 121 0.22 -3.28 -15.29
C SER A 121 1.33 -2.31 -14.87
N ASN A 122 1.70 -2.31 -13.60
CA ASN A 122 2.74 -1.45 -13.04
C ASN A 122 4.13 -2.11 -13.01
N ASN A 123 4.25 -3.36 -13.43
CA ASN A 123 5.55 -4.01 -13.57
C ASN A 123 6.25 -3.48 -14.82
N ILE A 124 7.42 -2.89 -14.63
CA ILE A 124 8.28 -2.42 -15.72
C ILE A 124 9.15 -3.60 -16.22
N GLU A 125 9.64 -4.42 -15.29
CA GLU A 125 10.50 -5.57 -15.61
C GLU A 125 10.22 -6.71 -14.63
N VAL A 126 10.17 -7.95 -15.15
CA VAL A 126 9.94 -9.16 -14.34
C VAL A 126 10.86 -10.28 -14.83
N ILE A 127 11.44 -11.02 -13.90
CA ILE A 127 12.13 -12.29 -14.15
C ILE A 127 11.65 -13.32 -13.13
N GLY A 128 11.36 -14.52 -13.61
CA GLY A 128 11.02 -15.68 -12.79
C GLY A 128 11.97 -16.82 -13.08
N LEU A 129 12.50 -17.44 -12.03
CA LEU A 129 13.36 -18.61 -12.11
C LEU A 129 12.76 -19.73 -11.27
N ARG A 130 12.51 -20.89 -11.88
CA ARG A 130 12.07 -22.11 -11.20
C ARG A 130 13.26 -22.86 -10.63
N ILE A 131 13.09 -23.31 -9.39
CA ILE A 131 14.02 -24.12 -8.62
C ILE A 131 13.26 -25.38 -8.22
N ASN A 132 13.26 -26.43 -9.02
CA ASN A 132 12.40 -27.61 -8.79
C ASN A 132 10.93 -27.22 -8.56
N THR A 133 10.45 -27.27 -7.31
CA THR A 133 9.09 -26.89 -6.88
C THR A 133 8.98 -25.46 -6.37
N SER A 134 10.10 -24.79 -6.11
CA SER A 134 10.17 -23.41 -5.65
C SER A 134 10.34 -22.42 -6.79
N VAL A 135 10.07 -21.15 -6.51
CA VAL A 135 10.19 -20.03 -7.44
C VAL A 135 11.00 -18.92 -6.79
N PHE A 136 11.96 -18.40 -7.54
CA PHE A 136 12.59 -17.11 -7.30
C PHE A 136 12.08 -16.11 -8.34
N GLY A 137 11.91 -14.85 -7.95
CA GLY A 137 11.63 -13.81 -8.92
C GLY A 137 12.03 -12.42 -8.47
N VAL A 138 12.16 -11.55 -9.46
CA VAL A 138 12.41 -10.12 -9.25
C VAL A 138 11.40 -9.34 -10.07
N ARG A 139 10.84 -8.29 -9.48
CA ARG A 139 9.93 -7.35 -10.15
C ARG A 139 10.42 -5.94 -9.92
N TYR A 140 10.48 -5.14 -10.96
CA TYR A 140 10.68 -3.69 -10.88
C TYR A 140 9.33 -2.99 -11.09
N LYS A 141 8.96 -2.11 -10.16
CA LYS A 141 7.65 -1.43 -10.15
C LYS A 141 7.80 0.08 -10.06
N ASN A 142 6.90 0.78 -10.74
CA ASN A 142 6.70 2.23 -10.56
C ASN A 142 5.80 2.51 -9.34
N ILE A 143 6.24 2.06 -8.17
CA ILE A 143 5.58 2.28 -6.89
C ILE A 143 6.65 2.66 -5.88
N SER A 144 6.40 3.72 -5.11
CA SER A 144 7.34 4.18 -4.09
C SER A 144 7.60 3.11 -3.04
N PHE A 145 8.83 3.08 -2.54
CA PHE A 145 9.28 2.18 -1.50
C PHE A 145 8.37 2.22 -0.26
N GLU A 146 7.98 3.42 0.17
CA GLU A 146 7.11 3.66 1.32
C GLU A 146 5.69 3.11 1.11
N LYS A 147 5.19 3.18 -0.13
CA LYS A 147 3.89 2.60 -0.49
C LYS A 147 3.96 1.07 -0.51
N SER A 148 5.06 0.51 -1.01
CA SER A 148 5.29 -0.93 -1.03
C SER A 148 5.32 -1.53 0.38
N ILE A 149 5.95 -0.86 1.35
CA ILE A 149 6.00 -1.32 2.75
C ILE A 149 4.71 -1.06 3.54
N SER A 150 4.03 0.07 3.29
CA SER A 150 2.83 0.46 4.06
C SER A 150 1.62 -0.42 3.77
N SER A 151 1.55 -1.03 2.58
CA SER A 151 0.52 -2.01 2.23
C SER A 151 0.48 -3.25 3.14
N ASN A 152 1.54 -3.44 3.93
CA ASN A 152 1.79 -4.64 4.73
C ASN A 152 2.17 -4.24 6.17
N SER A 153 1.44 -3.29 6.77
CA SER A 153 1.74 -2.70 8.09
C SER A 153 1.82 -3.68 9.27
N ASN A 154 1.25 -4.87 9.13
CA ASN A 154 1.24 -5.91 10.18
C ASN A 154 2.50 -6.79 10.15
N ILE A 155 3.34 -6.66 9.12
CA ILE A 155 4.54 -7.47 8.95
C ILE A 155 5.73 -6.74 9.60
N LYS A 156 6.49 -7.44 10.43
CA LYS A 156 7.74 -6.92 10.98
C LYS A 156 8.84 -7.06 9.94
N TYR A 157 9.46 -5.94 9.58
CA TYR A 157 10.56 -5.91 8.63
C TYR A 157 11.91 -5.86 9.34
N LYS A 158 12.91 -6.49 8.72
CA LYS A 158 14.32 -6.30 9.05
C LYS A 158 14.97 -5.39 8.00
N PRO A 159 15.50 -4.21 8.37
CA PRO A 159 16.26 -3.38 7.43
C PRO A 159 17.56 -4.08 7.04
N ILE A 160 17.90 -4.04 5.76
CA ILE A 160 19.12 -4.58 5.16
C ILE A 160 19.59 -3.66 4.01
N ILE A 161 20.80 -3.91 3.49
CA ILE A 161 21.35 -3.20 2.31
C ILE A 161 21.63 -4.22 1.21
N ILE A 162 21.21 -3.92 -0.02
CA ILE A 162 21.46 -4.77 -1.20
C ILE A 162 21.96 -3.89 -2.32
N GLY A 163 23.12 -4.21 -2.90
CA GLY A 163 23.70 -3.43 -4.00
C GLY A 163 23.88 -1.94 -3.68
N GLY A 164 24.06 -1.58 -2.40
CA GLY A 164 24.14 -0.19 -1.92
C GLY A 164 22.80 0.50 -1.64
N ASN A 165 21.67 -0.14 -1.94
CA ASN A 165 20.33 0.42 -1.73
C ASN A 165 19.71 -0.08 -0.42
N GLU A 166 18.90 0.79 0.20
CA GLU A 166 18.07 0.45 1.36
C GLU A 166 17.05 -0.62 0.97
N ALA A 167 16.89 -1.62 1.83
CA ALA A 167 15.94 -2.69 1.60
C ALA A 167 15.30 -3.19 2.90
N PHE A 168 14.11 -3.76 2.77
CA PHE A 168 13.41 -4.43 3.86
C PHE A 168 13.18 -5.89 3.53
N PHE A 169 13.55 -6.74 4.47
CA PHE A 169 13.34 -8.18 4.43
C PHE A 169 12.17 -8.56 5.31
N TYR A 170 11.32 -9.47 4.82
CA TYR A 170 10.41 -10.24 5.66
C TYR A 170 10.24 -11.67 5.13
N GLU A 171 9.83 -12.55 6.03
CA GLU A 171 9.60 -13.97 5.74
C GLU A 171 8.29 -14.41 6.39
N VAL A 172 7.45 -15.10 5.61
CA VAL A 172 6.30 -15.84 6.10
C VAL A 172 6.65 -17.32 6.00
N LYS A 173 6.77 -17.98 7.15
CA LYS A 173 7.04 -19.42 7.23
C LYS A 173 5.73 -20.20 7.23
N GLY A 174 5.72 -21.34 6.56
CA GLY A 174 4.65 -22.31 6.69
C GLY A 174 4.69 -23.02 8.03
N ASP A 175 3.51 -23.40 8.47
CA ASP A 175 3.27 -24.12 9.72
C ASP A 175 2.22 -25.20 9.47
N THR A 176 2.11 -26.17 10.39
CA THR A 176 1.23 -27.33 10.21
C THR A 176 -0.26 -26.99 10.07
N ASN A 177 -0.68 -25.80 10.50
CA ASN A 177 -2.07 -25.34 10.49
C ASN A 177 -2.29 -24.12 9.59
N GLY A 178 -1.24 -23.67 8.91
CA GLY A 178 -1.20 -22.46 8.13
C GLY A 178 -1.53 -22.71 6.65
N PRO A 179 -1.68 -21.64 5.86
CA PRO A 179 -1.93 -21.74 4.43
C PRO A 179 -0.71 -22.23 3.63
N LEU A 180 0.48 -22.25 4.25
CA LEU A 180 1.72 -22.71 3.64
C LEU A 180 2.16 -24.03 4.29
N PRO A 181 2.58 -25.04 3.50
CA PRO A 181 3.07 -26.30 4.05
C PRO A 181 4.23 -26.12 5.02
N GLU A 182 4.37 -27.03 5.98
CA GLU A 182 5.54 -27.05 6.87
C GLU A 182 6.85 -27.11 6.05
N GLY A 183 7.80 -26.26 6.41
CA GLY A 183 9.08 -26.14 5.71
C GLY A 183 9.07 -25.23 4.48
N TYR A 184 7.89 -24.76 4.03
CA TYR A 184 7.80 -23.73 3.00
C TYR A 184 8.03 -22.34 3.60
N SER A 185 8.59 -21.44 2.79
CA SER A 185 8.69 -20.02 3.12
C SER A 185 8.34 -19.16 1.92
N ILE A 186 7.69 -18.03 2.19
CA ILE A 186 7.64 -16.88 1.28
C ILE A 186 8.54 -15.81 1.87
N ILE A 187 9.68 -15.57 1.22
CA ILE A 187 10.59 -14.49 1.53
C ILE A 187 10.34 -13.38 0.54
N THR A 188 10.20 -12.15 1.02
CA THR A 188 10.08 -10.98 0.16
C THR A 188 11.00 -9.89 0.66
N ILE A 189 11.70 -9.30 -0.28
CA ILE A 189 12.66 -8.24 -0.08
C ILE A 189 12.25 -7.09 -0.97
N ILE A 190 11.98 -5.95 -0.37
CA ILE A 190 11.66 -4.72 -1.08
C ILE A 190 12.91 -3.86 -1.05
N VAL A 191 13.44 -3.51 -2.22
CA VAL A 191 14.62 -2.64 -2.36
C VAL A 191 14.16 -1.29 -2.89
N LYS A 192 14.66 -0.23 -2.28
CA LYS A 192 14.44 1.14 -2.72
C LYS A 192 15.15 1.37 -4.05
N GLY A 193 14.41 1.81 -5.07
CA GLY A 193 14.97 2.25 -6.34
C GLY A 193 15.17 3.76 -6.38
N VAL A 194 15.47 4.28 -7.57
CA VAL A 194 15.57 5.73 -7.80
C VAL A 194 14.18 6.35 -7.93
N ARG A 195 13.97 7.54 -7.35
CA ARG A 195 12.68 8.25 -7.30
C ARG A 195 11.57 7.41 -6.65
N ASP A 196 10.41 7.29 -7.29
CA ASP A 196 9.23 6.58 -6.80
C ASP A 196 9.16 5.12 -7.30
N THR A 197 10.32 4.46 -7.40
CA THR A 197 10.40 3.08 -7.86
C THR A 197 10.88 2.15 -6.75
N SER A 198 10.53 0.87 -6.89
CA SER A 198 11.01 -0.16 -5.98
C SER A 198 11.17 -1.49 -6.70
N TYR A 199 12.11 -2.29 -6.20
CA TYR A 199 12.32 -3.67 -6.62
C TYR A 199 11.71 -4.60 -5.57
N SER A 200 11.05 -5.66 -6.02
CA SER A 200 10.57 -6.75 -5.17
C SER A 200 11.28 -8.03 -5.58
N ILE A 201 12.16 -8.53 -4.72
CA ILE A 201 12.84 -9.81 -4.87
C ILE A 201 12.11 -10.79 -3.95
N PHE A 202 11.73 -11.96 -4.46
CA PHE A 202 11.00 -12.94 -3.67
C PHE A 202 11.48 -14.37 -3.91
N PHE A 203 11.39 -15.18 -2.86
CA PHE A 203 11.60 -16.62 -2.89
C PHE A 203 10.34 -17.28 -2.33
N ASN A 204 9.80 -18.26 -3.01
CA ASN A 204 8.59 -18.96 -2.61
C ASN A 204 8.77 -20.47 -2.84
N GLY A 205 8.70 -21.26 -1.77
CA GLY A 205 8.74 -22.71 -1.87
C GLY A 205 9.40 -23.38 -0.67
N ASP A 206 9.97 -24.58 -0.86
CA ASP A 206 10.66 -25.32 0.21
C ASP A 206 11.96 -24.61 0.60
N ARG A 207 12.09 -24.24 1.88
CA ARG A 207 13.25 -23.53 2.45
C ARG A 207 14.57 -24.27 2.18
N LYS A 208 14.55 -25.60 2.04
CA LYS A 208 15.74 -26.42 1.75
C LYS A 208 16.34 -26.14 0.37
N GLU A 209 15.53 -25.65 -0.57
CA GLU A 209 15.98 -25.38 -1.95
C GLU A 209 16.70 -24.04 -2.09
N PHE A 210 16.49 -23.12 -1.14
CA PHE A 210 17.09 -21.79 -1.13
C PHE A 210 17.57 -21.40 0.27
N PRO A 211 18.52 -22.13 0.89
CA PRO A 211 18.99 -21.84 2.25
C PRO A 211 19.53 -20.40 2.39
N ASP A 212 19.62 -19.87 3.62
CA ASP A 212 20.08 -18.49 3.89
C ASP A 212 21.38 -18.14 3.16
N SER A 213 22.35 -19.07 3.10
CA SER A 213 23.61 -18.88 2.40
C SER A 213 23.44 -18.66 0.90
N LEU A 214 22.51 -19.37 0.25
CA LEU A 214 22.24 -19.18 -1.17
C LEU A 214 21.54 -17.84 -1.43
N ILE A 215 20.62 -17.45 -0.56
CA ILE A 215 19.95 -16.14 -0.62
C ILE A 215 21.00 -15.03 -0.49
N ASP A 216 21.78 -15.04 0.59
CA ASP A 216 22.81 -14.03 0.85
C ASP A 216 23.79 -13.94 -0.33
N GLN A 217 24.18 -15.08 -0.90
CA GLN A 217 25.05 -15.12 -2.07
C GLN A 217 24.40 -14.50 -3.31
N ILE A 218 23.15 -14.83 -3.63
CA ILE A 218 22.41 -14.23 -4.76
C ILE A 218 22.30 -12.72 -4.55
N LEU A 219 21.85 -12.28 -3.38
CA LEU A 219 21.67 -10.86 -3.05
C LEU A 219 22.99 -10.08 -3.15
N SER A 220 24.13 -10.70 -2.81
CA SER A 220 25.45 -10.08 -2.95
C SER A 220 25.86 -9.77 -4.39
N THR A 221 25.18 -10.38 -5.38
CA THR A 221 25.50 -10.21 -6.81
C THR A 221 24.62 -9.18 -7.51
N PHE A 222 23.62 -8.63 -6.83
CA PHE A 222 22.71 -7.65 -7.41
C PHE A 222 23.43 -6.34 -7.74
N LYS A 223 23.12 -5.82 -8.93
CA LYS A 223 23.42 -4.47 -9.37
C LYS A 223 22.14 -3.85 -9.90
N PHE A 224 21.79 -2.69 -9.37
CA PHE A 224 20.69 -1.87 -9.87
C PHE A 224 21.29 -0.86 -10.86
N LEU A 225 20.62 -0.66 -11.99
CA LEU A 225 21.16 0.04 -13.17
C LEU A 225 20.49 1.41 -13.40
N ASP A 226 19.56 1.80 -12.53
CA ASP A 226 18.81 3.06 -12.56
C ASP A 226 19.50 4.25 -11.87
#